data_AF-A0A2G9YXD1-F1
#
_entry.id   AF-A0A2G9YXD1-F1
#
_cell.length_a   1.000
_cell.length_b   1.000
_cell.length_c   1.000
_cell.angle_alpha   90.00
_cell.angle_beta   90.00
_cell.angle_gamma   90.00
#
_symmetry.space_group_name_H-M   'P 1'
#
loop_
_entity.id
_entity.type
_entity.pdbx_description
1 polymer ?
#
loop_
_entity_poly.entity_id
_entity_poly.type
_entity_poly.pdbx_seq_one_letter_code
_entity_poly.pdbx_strand_id
1 'polypeptide(L)'
;MAKVVINKEKCKEDAALMRDFSFEHPEAKKGFQDSEKELFYLFIVVGICHQINWNFLVQALKKIREQFPSKFTPEYMQNVSDEEVFGWLADYPKKWRLGKRFKRGELVRDMCGELVQKYEGKVENVLKKSGNRMGNDNGLYSLLKDFQAYGEDPLCKKSAVFIDLIY
;
A
#
# COMPACT_ATOMS: atom_id res chain seq x y z
N MET A 1 -32.91 2.72 -17.66
CA MET A 1 -31.55 3.12 -17.21
C MET A 1 -31.64 4.52 -16.63
N ALA A 2 -31.24 4.72 -15.37
CA ALA A 2 -31.22 6.05 -14.78
C ALA A 2 -30.04 6.86 -15.36
N LYS A 3 -30.33 8.06 -15.86
CA LYS A 3 -29.31 8.98 -16.39
C LYS A 3 -28.71 9.75 -15.22
N VAL A 4 -27.46 9.46 -14.88
CA VAL A 4 -26.73 10.25 -13.87
C VAL A 4 -26.41 11.61 -14.49
N VAL A 5 -26.84 12.69 -13.84
CA VAL A 5 -26.54 14.07 -14.24
C VAL A 5 -25.57 14.65 -13.23
N ILE A 6 -24.40 15.09 -13.69
CA ILE A 6 -23.38 15.70 -12.84
C ILE A 6 -23.83 17.14 -12.52
N ASN A 7 -23.98 17.46 -11.23
CA ASN A 7 -24.21 18.82 -10.78
C ASN A 7 -22.87 19.58 -10.70
N LYS A 8 -22.58 20.34 -11.76
CA LYS A 8 -21.32 21.09 -11.90
C LYS A 8 -21.13 22.18 -10.84
N GLU A 9 -22.22 22.77 -10.34
CA GLU A 9 -22.14 23.80 -9.29
C GLU A 9 -21.74 23.18 -7.97
N LYS A 10 -22.41 22.10 -7.57
CA LYS A 10 -22.05 21.35 -6.36
C LYS A 10 -20.60 20.86 -6.39
N CYS A 11 -20.10 20.37 -7.52
CA CYS A 11 -18.70 19.98 -7.65
C CYS A 11 -17.73 21.15 -7.42
N LYS A 12 -18.08 22.39 -7.80
CA LYS A 12 -17.25 23.57 -7.55
C LYS A 12 -17.27 23.98 -6.08
N GLU A 13 -18.44 23.90 -5.43
CA GLU A 13 -18.59 24.17 -4.00
C GLU A 13 -17.79 23.17 -3.15
N ASP A 14 -17.91 21.88 -3.44
CA ASP A 14 -17.16 20.82 -2.76
C ASP A 14 -15.64 21.01 -2.97
N ALA A 15 -15.20 21.37 -4.18
CA ALA A 15 -13.79 21.65 -4.46
C ALA A 15 -13.28 22.91 -3.76
N ALA A 16 -14.12 23.92 -3.55
CA ALA A 16 -13.76 25.11 -2.77
C ALA A 16 -13.61 24.76 -1.29
N LEU A 17 -14.53 23.98 -0.73
CA LEU A 17 -14.46 23.48 0.64
C LEU A 17 -13.20 22.65 0.88
N MET A 18 -12.86 21.76 -0.05
CA MET A 18 -11.67 20.90 0.07
C MET A 18 -10.34 21.67 -0.06
N ARG A 19 -10.35 22.88 -0.62
CA ARG A 19 -9.14 23.68 -0.84
C ARG A 19 -8.46 24.10 0.46
N ASP A 20 -9.26 24.25 1.52
CA ASP A 20 -8.80 24.64 2.86
C ASP A 20 -8.52 23.43 3.77
N PHE A 21 -8.86 22.22 3.32
CA PHE A 21 -8.49 21.00 4.02
C PHE A 21 -7.05 20.63 3.67
N SER A 22 -6.10 20.99 4.53
CA SER A 22 -4.82 20.29 4.57
C SER A 22 -5.04 18.96 5.28
N PHE A 23 -5.07 17.87 4.52
CA PHE A 23 -4.92 16.55 5.13
C PHE A 23 -3.45 16.38 5.49
N GLU A 24 -3.08 16.79 6.70
CA GLU A 24 -1.75 16.51 7.20
C GLU A 24 -1.69 15.05 7.63
N HIS A 25 -1.21 14.18 6.75
CA HIS A 25 -0.84 12.84 7.16
C HIS A 25 0.34 12.96 8.13
N PRO A 26 0.23 12.52 9.40
CA PRO A 26 1.28 12.73 10.41
C PRO A 26 2.64 12.15 10.00
N GLU A 27 2.63 11.19 9.08
CA GLU A 27 3.80 10.51 8.53
C GLU A 27 4.32 11.16 7.24
N ALA A 28 3.52 11.96 6.51
CA ALA A 28 3.96 12.63 5.27
C ALA A 28 4.87 13.85 5.52
N LYS A 29 4.91 14.38 6.76
CA LYS A 29 5.77 15.54 7.11
C LYS A 29 7.20 15.18 7.52
N LYS A 30 7.49 13.92 7.78
CA LYS A 30 8.86 13.47 8.01
C LYS A 30 9.37 13.00 6.67
N GLY A 31 10.17 13.83 5.99
CA GLY A 31 10.91 13.39 4.80
C GLY A 31 11.42 11.98 5.05
N PHE A 32 10.91 11.03 4.25
CA PHE A 32 11.12 9.62 4.53
C PHE A 32 12.62 9.35 4.52
N GLN A 33 13.11 8.60 5.51
CA GLN A 33 14.49 8.13 5.46
C GLN A 33 14.57 7.13 4.30
N ASP A 34 15.33 7.48 3.25
CA ASP A 34 15.64 6.74 2.02
C ASP A 34 16.28 5.35 2.27
N SER A 35 15.64 4.52 3.10
CA SER A 35 16.08 3.16 3.37
C SER A 35 15.10 2.20 2.75
N GLU A 36 15.62 1.21 2.01
CA GLU A 36 14.84 0.09 1.48
C GLU A 36 13.89 -0.53 2.51
N LYS A 37 14.27 -0.59 3.79
CA LYS A 37 13.42 -1.13 4.87
C LYS A 37 12.14 -0.33 5.08
N GLU A 38 12.21 0.99 4.95
CA GLU A 38 11.04 1.85 5.10
C GLU A 38 10.19 1.82 3.83
N LEU A 39 10.82 1.85 2.65
CA LEU A 39 10.12 1.66 1.36
C LEU A 39 9.36 0.33 1.32
N PHE A 40 9.99 -0.77 1.71
CA PHE A 40 9.37 -2.08 1.80
C PHE A 40 8.21 -2.10 2.80
N TYR A 41 8.38 -1.47 3.96
CA TYR A 41 7.32 -1.35 4.96
C TYR A 41 6.09 -0.61 4.42
N LEU A 42 6.27 0.56 3.81
CA LEU A 42 5.17 1.32 3.21
C LEU A 42 4.50 0.56 2.08
N PHE A 43 5.30 -0.09 1.24
CA PHE A 43 4.81 -0.92 0.15
C PHE A 43 3.83 -1.98 0.68
N ILE A 44 4.22 -2.75 1.70
CA ILE A 44 3.34 -3.74 2.33
C ILE A 44 2.11 -3.11 2.97
N VAL A 45 2.28 -2.05 3.79
CA VAL A 45 1.18 -1.37 4.48
C VAL A 45 0.11 -0.92 3.49
N VAL A 46 0.53 -0.24 2.42
CA VAL A 46 -0.38 0.26 1.40
C VAL A 46 -1.06 -0.90 0.67
N GLY A 47 -0.32 -1.95 0.32
CA GLY A 47 -0.85 -3.13 -0.36
C GLY A 47 -2.04 -3.78 0.37
N ILE A 48 -1.95 -3.91 1.70
CA ILE A 48 -2.96 -4.64 2.51
C ILE A 48 -3.92 -3.75 3.31
N CYS A 49 -3.97 -2.44 3.03
CA CYS A 49 -4.75 -1.45 3.78
C CYS A 49 -6.28 -1.53 3.62
N HIS A 50 -6.79 -2.35 2.70
CA HIS A 50 -8.23 -2.38 2.39
C HIS A 50 -9.07 -2.71 3.64
N GLN A 51 -10.11 -1.92 3.93
CA GLN A 51 -11.07 -2.14 5.03
C GLN A 51 -10.47 -2.21 6.46
N ILE A 52 -9.21 -1.85 6.68
CA ILE A 52 -8.60 -1.75 8.01
C ILE A 52 -8.32 -0.29 8.35
N ASN A 53 -8.26 0.04 9.64
CA ASN A 53 -7.85 1.39 10.06
C ASN A 53 -6.36 1.55 9.79
N TRP A 54 -5.98 2.63 9.09
CA TRP A 54 -4.60 2.92 8.72
C TRP A 54 -3.64 2.91 9.92
N ASN A 55 -3.93 3.72 10.94
CA ASN A 55 -3.09 3.86 12.12
C ASN A 55 -2.87 2.52 12.83
N PHE A 56 -3.92 1.69 12.93
CA PHE A 56 -3.77 0.36 13.48
C PHE A 56 -2.85 -0.52 12.63
N LEU A 57 -3.04 -0.56 11.31
CA LEU A 57 -2.23 -1.40 10.42
C LEU A 57 -0.75 -1.01 10.48
N VAL A 58 -0.46 0.29 10.41
CA VAL A 58 0.88 0.86 10.57
C VAL A 58 1.49 0.39 11.88
N GLN A 59 0.82 0.61 13.02
CA GLN A 59 1.36 0.23 14.33
C GLN A 59 1.56 -1.28 14.46
N ALA A 60 0.62 -2.09 13.94
CA ALA A 60 0.71 -3.54 13.98
C ALA A 60 1.92 -4.05 13.19
N LEU A 61 2.09 -3.63 11.94
CA LEU A 61 3.21 -4.06 11.11
C LEU A 61 4.55 -3.49 11.60
N LYS A 62 4.57 -2.26 12.13
CA LYS A 62 5.76 -1.69 12.76
C LYS A 62 6.21 -2.53 13.96
N LYS A 63 5.28 -2.96 14.81
CA LYS A 63 5.57 -3.87 15.94
C LYS A 63 6.17 -5.19 15.45
N ILE A 64 5.62 -5.79 14.38
CA ILE A 64 6.19 -7.01 13.80
C ILE A 64 7.61 -6.77 13.28
N ARG A 65 7.84 -5.69 12.54
CA ARG A 65 9.16 -5.32 12.02
C ARG A 65 10.20 -5.12 13.12
N GLU A 66 9.82 -4.48 14.22
CA GLU A 66 10.71 -4.20 15.36
C GLU A 66 10.98 -5.46 16.21
N GLN A 67 9.96 -6.29 16.45
CA GLN A 67 10.09 -7.49 17.28
C GLN A 67 10.72 -8.67 16.52
N PHE A 68 10.45 -8.78 15.23
CA PHE A 68 10.85 -9.90 14.38
C PHE A 68 11.40 -9.38 13.03
N PRO A 69 12.54 -8.67 13.01
CA PRO A 69 13.07 -8.06 11.79
C PRO A 69 13.37 -9.09 10.69
N SER A 70 13.76 -10.32 11.05
CA SER A 70 13.99 -11.41 10.10
C SER A 70 12.72 -11.94 9.44
N LYS A 71 11.54 -11.67 10.02
CA LYS A 71 10.24 -12.02 9.44
C LYS A 71 9.69 -10.94 8.52
N PHE A 72 10.27 -9.74 8.56
CA PHE A 72 9.82 -8.60 7.78
C PHE A 72 10.77 -8.35 6.60
N THR A 73 10.99 -9.40 5.80
CA THR A 73 11.77 -9.35 4.55
C THR A 73 10.98 -9.99 3.42
N PRO A 74 11.20 -9.61 2.14
CA PRO A 74 10.55 -10.25 1.00
C PRO A 74 10.76 -11.77 0.95
N GLU A 75 11.96 -12.25 1.29
CA GLU A 75 12.30 -13.68 1.24
C GLU A 75 11.49 -14.52 2.22
N TYR A 76 11.21 -13.97 3.41
CA TYR A 76 10.34 -14.62 4.38
C TYR A 76 8.87 -14.47 3.98
N MET A 77 8.46 -13.25 3.66
CA MET A 77 7.04 -12.89 3.49
C MET A 77 6.42 -13.48 2.22
N GLN A 78 7.20 -13.83 1.19
CA GLN A 78 6.70 -14.58 0.03
C GLN A 78 6.15 -15.97 0.40
N ASN A 79 6.49 -16.49 1.60
CA ASN A 79 6.06 -17.78 2.11
C ASN A 79 5.17 -17.67 3.36
N VAL A 80 4.74 -16.47 3.76
CA VAL A 80 3.96 -16.28 4.99
C VAL A 80 2.59 -16.96 4.90
N SER A 81 2.15 -17.62 5.97
CA SER A 81 0.80 -18.19 6.00
C SER A 81 -0.27 -17.11 6.24
N ASP A 82 -1.51 -17.40 5.84
CA ASP A 82 -2.63 -16.50 6.15
C ASP A 82 -2.81 -16.38 7.66
N GLU A 83 -2.67 -17.48 8.39
CA GLU A 83 -2.75 -17.53 9.85
C GLU A 83 -1.72 -16.61 10.52
N GLU A 84 -0.49 -16.55 10.00
CA GLU A 84 0.55 -15.68 10.53
C GLU A 84 0.21 -14.20 10.29
N VAL A 85 -0.24 -13.83 9.09
CA VAL A 85 -0.68 -12.45 8.80
C VAL A 85 -1.89 -12.06 9.64
N PHE A 86 -2.84 -12.97 9.88
CA PHE A 86 -3.96 -12.72 10.79
C PHE A 86 -3.50 -12.58 12.24
N GLY A 87 -2.49 -13.34 12.65
CA GLY A 87 -1.82 -13.22 13.94
C GLY A 87 -1.24 -11.83 14.17
N TRP A 88 -0.62 -11.23 13.14
CA TRP A 88 -0.10 -9.86 13.22
C TRP A 88 -1.18 -8.81 13.48
N LEU A 89 -2.41 -9.09 13.04
CA LEU A 89 -3.56 -8.20 13.16
C LEU A 89 -4.53 -8.65 14.27
N ALA A 90 -4.08 -9.56 15.16
CA ALA A 90 -4.90 -10.20 16.19
C ALA A 90 -5.43 -9.24 17.26
N ASP A 91 -4.96 -7.99 17.32
CA ASP A 91 -5.49 -6.97 18.25
C ASP A 91 -6.54 -6.05 17.59
N TYR A 92 -6.84 -6.21 16.29
CA TYR A 92 -7.78 -5.32 15.62
C TYR A 92 -9.22 -5.51 16.14
N PRO A 93 -9.92 -4.47 16.61
CA PRO A 93 -11.22 -4.63 17.28
C PRO A 93 -12.33 -5.14 16.35
N LYS A 94 -12.27 -4.84 15.04
CA LYS A 94 -13.32 -5.21 14.07
C LYS A 94 -12.91 -6.46 13.29
N LYS A 95 -12.88 -7.63 13.94
CA LYS A 95 -12.42 -8.91 13.34
C LYS A 95 -13.07 -9.28 12.01
N TRP A 96 -14.35 -8.94 11.81
CA TRP A 96 -15.05 -9.16 10.55
C TRP A 96 -14.42 -8.43 9.34
N ARG A 97 -13.63 -7.38 9.56
CA ARG A 97 -12.84 -6.66 8.53
C ARG A 97 -11.48 -7.33 8.25
N LEU A 98 -11.10 -8.30 9.06
CA LEU A 98 -9.98 -9.20 8.83
C LEU A 98 -10.43 -10.54 8.24
N GLY A 99 -11.68 -10.66 7.75
CA GLY A 99 -12.13 -11.94 7.19
C GLY A 99 -11.26 -12.44 6.03
N LYS A 100 -11.23 -13.77 5.83
CA LYS A 100 -10.49 -14.46 4.75
C LYS A 100 -10.76 -13.90 3.35
N ARG A 101 -11.94 -13.31 3.13
CA ARG A 101 -12.31 -12.63 1.87
C ARG A 101 -11.34 -11.53 1.42
N PHE A 102 -10.57 -10.96 2.34
CA PHE A 102 -9.63 -9.88 2.03
C PHE A 102 -8.25 -10.37 1.65
N LYS A 103 -8.00 -11.69 1.71
CA LYS A 103 -6.83 -12.35 1.11
C LYS A 103 -5.48 -11.68 1.44
N ARG A 104 -5.32 -11.09 2.62
CA ARG A 104 -4.12 -10.29 2.95
C ARG A 104 -2.84 -11.11 2.90
N GLY A 105 -2.87 -12.36 3.34
CA GLY A 105 -1.71 -13.26 3.22
C GLY A 105 -1.38 -13.58 1.76
N GLU A 106 -2.38 -13.82 0.91
CA GLU A 106 -2.21 -13.99 -0.54
C GLU A 106 -1.56 -12.75 -1.17
N LEU A 107 -2.08 -11.55 -0.87
CA LEU A 107 -1.52 -10.29 -1.36
C LEU A 107 -0.08 -10.07 -0.89
N VAL A 108 0.24 -10.37 0.37
CA VAL A 108 1.62 -10.28 0.88
C VAL A 108 2.53 -11.25 0.14
N ARG A 109 2.12 -12.51 -0.01
CA ARG A 109 2.91 -13.52 -0.71
C ARG A 109 3.16 -13.14 -2.15
N ASP A 110 2.13 -12.68 -2.87
CA ASP A 110 2.23 -12.17 -4.23
C ASP A 110 3.21 -11.00 -4.31
N MET A 111 3.00 -9.97 -3.49
CA MET A 111 3.85 -8.78 -3.47
C MET A 111 5.32 -9.11 -3.25
N CYS A 112 5.61 -9.97 -2.28
CA CYS A 112 6.97 -10.37 -1.96
C CYS A 112 7.55 -11.35 -2.98
N GLY A 113 6.75 -12.25 -3.54
CA GLY A 113 7.18 -13.17 -4.58
C GLY A 113 7.58 -12.43 -5.86
N GLU A 114 6.77 -11.47 -6.29
CA GLU A 114 7.06 -10.59 -7.43
C GLU A 114 8.32 -9.74 -7.18
N LEU A 115 8.50 -9.21 -5.96
CA LEU A 115 9.72 -8.50 -5.58
C LEU A 115 10.96 -9.39 -5.69
N VAL A 116 10.92 -10.60 -5.15
CA VAL A 116 12.04 -11.55 -5.19
C VAL A 116 12.36 -11.97 -6.62
N GLN A 117 11.33 -12.28 -7.42
CA GLN A 117 11.51 -12.81 -8.77
C GLN A 117 11.95 -11.76 -9.80
N LYS A 118 11.36 -10.55 -9.76
CA LYS A 118 11.56 -9.52 -10.80
C LYS A 118 12.41 -8.35 -10.36
N TYR A 119 12.61 -8.17 -9.05
CA TYR A 119 13.19 -6.95 -8.47
C TYR A 119 14.27 -7.23 -7.40
N GLU A 120 14.84 -8.45 -7.37
CA GLU A 120 15.91 -8.85 -6.43
C GLU A 120 15.55 -8.60 -4.95
N GLY A 121 14.27 -8.73 -4.61
CA GLY A 121 13.77 -8.53 -3.25
C GLY A 121 13.85 -7.07 -2.79
N LYS A 122 13.84 -6.08 -3.69
CA LYS A 122 13.95 -4.66 -3.31
C LYS A 122 12.92 -3.78 -4.00
N VAL A 123 12.22 -2.96 -3.22
CA VAL A 123 11.29 -1.94 -3.73
C VAL A 123 12.06 -0.84 -4.47
N GLU A 124 13.27 -0.49 -4.01
CA GLU A 124 14.16 0.43 -4.72
C GLU A 124 14.38 0.01 -6.19
N ASN A 125 14.41 -1.29 -6.48
CA ASN A 125 14.61 -1.77 -7.85
C ASN A 125 13.38 -1.55 -8.74
N VAL A 126 12.17 -1.52 -8.16
CA VAL A 126 10.95 -1.07 -8.86
C VAL A 126 11.08 0.40 -9.24
N LEU A 127 11.52 1.24 -8.28
CA LEU A 127 11.72 2.68 -8.50
C LEU A 127 12.81 2.94 -9.54
N LYS A 128 13.96 2.27 -9.45
CA LYS A 128 15.06 2.36 -10.42
C LYS A 128 14.61 1.95 -11.82
N LYS A 129 13.88 0.83 -11.94
CA LYS A 129 13.35 0.34 -13.23
C LYS A 129 12.35 1.31 -13.86
N SER A 130 11.61 2.08 -13.05
CA SER A 130 10.72 3.12 -13.58
C SER A 130 11.48 4.24 -14.33
N GLY A 131 12.77 4.43 -14.00
CA GLY A 131 13.58 5.52 -14.51
C GLY A 131 13.06 6.90 -14.09
N ASN A 132 12.52 7.01 -12.86
CA ASN A 132 11.86 8.21 -12.33
C ASN A 132 10.65 8.68 -13.14
N ARG A 133 10.02 7.80 -13.91
CA ARG A 133 8.81 8.10 -14.67
C ARG A 133 7.59 7.59 -13.91
N MET A 134 6.61 8.46 -13.69
CA MET A 134 5.35 8.04 -13.09
C MET A 134 4.49 7.21 -14.07
N GLY A 135 4.37 7.66 -15.32
CA GLY A 135 3.51 7.05 -16.34
C GLY A 135 4.25 6.38 -17.50
N ASN A 136 3.46 5.95 -18.52
CA ASN A 136 3.86 5.12 -19.67
C ASN A 136 4.04 3.64 -19.32
N ASP A 137 4.27 2.80 -20.34
CA ASP A 137 4.32 1.33 -20.23
C ASP A 137 5.39 0.82 -19.25
N ASN A 138 6.43 1.62 -18.97
CA ASN A 138 7.49 1.32 -18.02
C ASN A 138 7.58 2.33 -16.87
N GLY A 139 6.53 3.14 -16.65
CA GLY A 139 6.46 4.04 -15.50
C GLY A 139 6.10 3.31 -14.21
N LEU A 140 6.27 3.99 -13.08
CA LEU A 140 6.00 3.44 -11.74
C LEU A 140 4.57 2.92 -11.61
N TYR A 141 3.56 3.62 -12.15
CA TYR A 141 2.18 3.12 -12.16
C TYR A 141 2.02 1.82 -12.95
N SER A 142 2.79 1.61 -14.02
CA SER A 142 2.75 0.37 -14.81
C SER A 142 3.43 -0.76 -14.06
N LEU A 143 4.63 -0.52 -13.51
CA LEU A 143 5.39 -1.51 -12.75
C LEU A 143 4.67 -1.95 -11.48
N LEU A 144 3.96 -1.05 -10.80
CA LEU A 144 3.17 -1.40 -9.62
C LEU A 144 2.04 -2.38 -9.96
N LYS A 145 1.56 -2.44 -11.21
CA LYS A 145 0.51 -3.41 -11.61
C LYS A 145 0.99 -4.85 -11.65
N ASP A 146 2.30 -5.10 -11.61
CA ASP A 146 2.85 -6.45 -11.47
C ASP A 146 2.41 -7.11 -10.16
N PHE A 147 2.07 -6.32 -9.16
CA PHE A 147 1.65 -6.78 -7.84
C PHE A 147 0.13 -6.75 -7.73
N GLN A 148 -0.49 -7.88 -7.42
CA GLN A 148 -1.95 -8.05 -7.32
C GLN A 148 -2.60 -6.96 -6.47
N ALA A 149 -1.99 -6.63 -5.33
CA ALA A 149 -2.51 -5.63 -4.40
C ALA A 149 -2.73 -4.26 -5.06
N TYR A 150 -1.86 -3.89 -6.00
CA TYR A 150 -1.90 -2.61 -6.72
C TYR A 150 -2.61 -2.74 -8.07
N GLY A 151 -2.39 -3.84 -8.80
CA GLY A 151 -2.98 -4.10 -10.12
C GLY A 151 -4.49 -4.30 -10.09
N GLU A 152 -5.04 -4.91 -9.04
CA GLU A 152 -6.48 -5.10 -8.85
C GLU A 152 -7.20 -3.86 -8.28
N ASP A 153 -6.49 -2.74 -8.08
CA ASP A 153 -7.11 -1.46 -7.72
C ASP A 153 -7.43 -0.65 -8.98
N PRO A 154 -8.66 -0.71 -9.53
CA PRO A 154 -9.00 -0.09 -10.80
C PRO A 154 -8.89 1.43 -10.79
N LEU A 155 -8.89 2.05 -9.60
CA LEU A 155 -8.77 3.48 -9.42
C LEU A 155 -7.33 3.90 -9.07
N CYS A 156 -6.38 2.96 -9.04
CA CYS A 156 -4.98 3.18 -8.69
C CYS A 156 -4.77 3.94 -7.37
N LYS A 157 -5.72 3.87 -6.43
CA LYS A 157 -5.68 4.61 -5.16
C LYS A 157 -4.50 4.18 -4.32
N LYS A 158 -4.22 2.88 -4.25
CA LYS A 158 -3.06 2.35 -3.53
C LYS A 158 -1.75 2.81 -4.17
N SER A 159 -1.64 2.74 -5.50
CA SER A 159 -0.46 3.26 -6.20
C SER A 159 -0.26 4.75 -5.93
N ALA A 160 -1.33 5.53 -5.98
CA ALA A 160 -1.29 6.96 -5.68
C ALA A 160 -0.85 7.24 -4.23
N VAL A 161 -1.41 6.53 -3.24
CA VAL A 161 -1.00 6.65 -1.83
C VAL A 161 0.45 6.24 -1.63
N PHE A 162 0.90 5.13 -2.23
CA PHE A 162 2.30 4.72 -2.11
C PHE A 162 3.26 5.75 -2.71
N ILE A 163 2.91 6.33 -3.86
CA ILE A 163 3.71 7.38 -4.52
C ILE A 163 3.74 8.66 -3.68
N ASP A 164 2.59 9.11 -3.17
CA ASP A 164 2.47 10.28 -2.30
C ASP A 164 3.27 10.14 -1.00
N LEU A 165 3.47 8.92 -0.52
CA LEU A 165 4.28 8.66 0.67
C LEU A 165 5.79 8.68 0.39
N ILE A 166 6.25 8.55 -0.85
CA ILE A 166 7.69 8.42 -1.17
C ILE A 166 8.27 9.60 -1.97
N TYR A 167 7.45 10.58 -2.36
CA TYR A 167 7.84 11.78 -3.10
C TYR A 167 7.41 13.05 -2.36
#